data_AF-A0A2S7SS65-F1
#
_entry.id   AF-A0A2S7SS65-F1
#
_cell.length_a   1.000
_cell.length_b   1.000
_cell.length_c   1.000
_cell.angle_alpha   90.00
_cell.angle_beta   90.00
_cell.angle_gamma   90.00
#
_symmetry.space_group_name_H-M   'P 1'
#
loop_
_entity.id
_entity.type
_entity.pdbx_description
1 polymer ?
#
loop_
_entity_poly.entity_id
_entity_poly.type
_entity_poly.pdbx_seq_one_letter_code
_entity_poly.pdbx_strand_id
1 'polypeptide(L)'
;MKESNQTEPLSRLQIFNRLLMKFDADYDQMIRSYNHAQKIEITEHLLRAIDYIINYVQSKDAGDWGKYADAETELLKKYRSDLQPYANAQLYKYFDFRRVLGAKDIIPLETLNAMKSAQEQSLSDEEIGLFLEDTKRSLSNALYFLYLSDKKEADEPITLNDSIAVTDETDKDITKARQLLAIYYFLKASLGIEGRDSNSSSCIARFVHLLTGTKFTTIQNSDIYKKYLQMPNYKTDGKLIEDLKFIRPYFIDLGLESGVKMIDEEIQRAIKELPFNERKKYKD
;
A
#
# COMPACT_ATOMS: atom_id res chain seq x y z
N MET A 1 -27.77 -53.20 14.36
CA MET A 1 -26.41 -53.13 13.81
C MET A 1 -25.95 -51.68 13.97
N LYS A 2 -24.97 -51.41 14.85
CA LYS A 2 -24.32 -50.10 14.88
C LYS A 2 -23.33 -50.09 13.72
N GLU A 3 -23.60 -49.29 12.71
CA GLU A 3 -22.62 -48.98 11.67
C GLU A 3 -21.41 -48.34 12.36
N SER A 4 -20.32 -49.10 12.49
CA SER A 4 -19.04 -48.49 12.82
C SER A 4 -18.58 -47.76 11.57
N ASN A 5 -18.83 -46.46 11.52
CA ASN A 5 -18.06 -45.58 10.66
C ASN A 5 -16.63 -45.57 11.20
N GLN A 6 -15.88 -46.62 10.87
CA GLN A 6 -14.43 -46.62 10.96
C GLN A 6 -13.95 -45.65 9.88
N THR A 7 -13.90 -44.37 10.21
CA THR A 7 -13.10 -43.40 9.46
C THR A 7 -11.68 -43.95 9.43
N GLU A 8 -11.20 -44.29 8.24
CA GLU A 8 -9.81 -44.70 8.05
C GLU A 8 -8.87 -43.67 8.70
N PRO A 9 -7.80 -44.12 9.37
CA PRO A 9 -6.86 -43.20 10.00
C PRO A 9 -6.27 -42.27 8.93
N LEU A 10 -6.25 -40.97 9.24
CA LEU A 10 -5.69 -39.95 8.33
C LEU A 10 -4.25 -40.31 7.98
N SER A 11 -3.90 -40.21 6.70
CA SER A 11 -2.52 -40.39 6.27
C SER A 11 -1.64 -39.27 6.83
N ARG A 12 -0.34 -39.51 6.98
CA ARG A 12 0.62 -38.50 7.46
C ARG A 12 0.60 -37.24 6.59
N LEU A 13 0.46 -37.41 5.27
CA LEU A 13 0.31 -36.30 4.32
C LEU A 13 -0.97 -35.48 4.60
N GLN A 14 -2.09 -36.14 4.92
CA GLN A 14 -3.33 -35.44 5.28
C GLN A 14 -3.20 -34.68 6.60
N ILE A 15 -2.51 -35.25 7.59
CA ILE A 15 -2.24 -34.60 8.87
C ILE A 15 -1.40 -33.34 8.66
N PHE A 16 -0.31 -33.47 7.88
CA PHE A 16 0.56 -32.35 7.51
C PHE A 16 -0.22 -31.22 6.82
N ASN A 17 -0.98 -31.54 5.76
CA ASN A 17 -1.75 -30.53 5.02
C ASN A 17 -2.78 -29.83 5.91
N ARG A 18 -3.47 -30.58 6.79
CA ARG A 18 -4.43 -30.00 7.73
C ARG A 18 -3.75 -29.06 8.72
N LEU A 19 -2.57 -29.43 9.22
CA LEU A 19 -1.80 -28.62 10.14
C LEU A 19 -1.42 -27.27 9.50
N LEU A 20 -0.87 -27.30 8.29
CA LEU A 20 -0.48 -26.09 7.56
C LEU A 20 -1.70 -25.21 7.24
N MET A 21 -2.77 -25.79 6.67
CA MET A 21 -3.99 -25.05 6.36
C MET A 21 -4.62 -24.41 7.61
N LYS A 22 -4.54 -25.09 8.76
CA LYS A 22 -5.09 -24.60 10.03
C LYS A 22 -4.23 -23.47 10.59
N PHE A 23 -2.90 -23.56 10.48
CA PHE A 23 -2.00 -22.45 10.79
C PHE A 23 -2.34 -21.21 9.94
N ASP A 24 -2.40 -21.38 8.61
CA ASP A 24 -2.68 -20.28 7.68
C ASP A 24 -4.05 -19.63 7.98
N ALA A 25 -5.07 -20.44 8.26
CA ALA A 25 -6.40 -19.93 8.61
C ALA A 25 -6.41 -19.16 9.94
N ASP A 26 -5.72 -19.64 10.97
CA ASP A 26 -5.62 -18.95 12.26
C ASP A 26 -4.84 -17.64 12.12
N TYR A 27 -3.75 -17.64 11.35
CA TYR A 27 -2.97 -16.45 11.03
C TYR A 27 -3.83 -15.43 10.27
N ASP A 28 -4.50 -15.83 9.20
CA ASP A 28 -5.34 -14.96 8.37
C ASP A 28 -6.50 -14.37 9.16
N GLN A 29 -7.10 -15.14 10.07
CA GLN A 29 -8.15 -14.64 10.94
C GLN A 29 -7.61 -13.62 11.94
N MET A 30 -6.46 -13.90 12.56
CA MET A 30 -5.81 -13.04 13.54
C MET A 30 -5.38 -11.71 12.91
N ILE A 31 -4.68 -11.77 11.78
CA ILE A 31 -4.02 -10.63 11.16
C ILE A 31 -5.02 -9.58 10.64
N ARG A 32 -6.27 -9.98 10.36
CA ARG A 32 -7.37 -9.07 9.96
C ARG A 32 -7.75 -8.04 11.02
N SER A 33 -7.42 -8.29 12.28
CA SER A 33 -7.75 -7.39 13.39
C SER A 33 -6.81 -6.17 13.50
N TYR A 34 -5.74 -6.15 12.70
CA TYR A 34 -4.69 -5.15 12.78
C TYR A 34 -4.70 -4.21 11.58
N ASN A 35 -4.19 -2.99 11.76
CA ASN A 35 -3.94 -2.07 10.65
C ASN A 35 -2.72 -2.51 9.81
N HIS A 36 -2.51 -1.90 8.65
CA HIS A 36 -1.47 -2.36 7.71
C HIS A 36 -0.05 -2.41 8.31
N ALA A 37 0.39 -1.34 8.97
CA ALA A 37 1.71 -1.27 9.60
C ALA A 37 1.87 -2.34 10.70
N GLN A 38 0.83 -2.54 11.50
CA GLN A 38 0.79 -3.60 12.51
C GLN A 38 0.83 -4.99 11.89
N LYS A 39 0.15 -5.21 10.75
CA LYS A 39 0.21 -6.49 10.04
C LYS A 39 1.65 -6.81 9.63
N ILE A 40 2.34 -5.85 9.00
CA ILE A 40 3.75 -6.01 8.61
C ILE A 40 4.58 -6.42 9.83
N GLU A 41 4.52 -5.63 10.91
CA GLU A 41 5.35 -5.88 12.09
C GLU A 41 5.06 -7.23 12.76
N ILE A 42 3.79 -7.61 12.90
CA ILE A 42 3.40 -8.89 13.50
C ILE A 42 3.85 -10.06 12.61
N THR A 43 3.75 -9.93 11.29
CA THR A 43 4.23 -10.96 10.36
C THR A 43 5.76 -11.10 10.40
N GLU A 44 6.50 -9.99 10.47
CA GLU A 44 7.95 -10.00 10.66
C GLU A 44 8.37 -10.63 11.98
N HIS A 45 7.65 -10.31 13.05
CA HIS A 45 7.84 -10.93 14.35
C HIS A 45 7.66 -12.45 14.27
N LEU A 46 6.56 -12.92 13.67
CA LEU A 46 6.31 -14.35 13.51
C LEU A 46 7.39 -15.05 12.68
N LEU A 47 7.89 -14.42 11.61
CA LEU A 47 9.01 -14.96 10.83
C LEU A 47 10.27 -15.13 11.68
N ARG A 48 10.61 -14.11 12.48
CA ARG A 48 11.75 -14.16 13.40
C ARG A 48 11.55 -15.23 14.48
N ALA A 49 10.35 -15.35 15.03
CA ALA A 49 10.00 -16.39 15.98
C ALA A 49 10.19 -17.79 15.40
N ILE A 50 9.76 -18.02 14.16
CA ILE A 50 9.97 -19.29 13.46
C ILE A 50 11.45 -19.57 13.25
N ASP A 51 12.27 -18.58 12.91
CA ASP A 51 13.72 -18.76 12.78
C ASP A 51 14.35 -19.25 14.10
N TYR A 52 13.95 -18.69 15.24
CA TYR A 52 14.40 -19.18 16.54
C TYR A 52 13.94 -20.60 16.83
N ILE A 53 12.72 -20.96 16.43
CA ILE A 53 12.18 -22.32 16.63
C ILE A 53 12.88 -23.32 15.71
N ILE A 54 13.15 -22.98 14.45
CA ILE A 54 13.94 -23.80 13.53
C ILE A 54 15.32 -24.06 14.13
N ASN A 55 16.00 -23.01 14.60
CA ASN A 55 17.31 -23.13 15.23
C ASN A 55 17.24 -24.04 16.46
N TYR A 56 16.25 -23.84 17.35
CA TYR A 56 16.03 -24.71 18.50
C TYR A 56 15.79 -26.18 18.12
N VAL A 57 14.99 -26.44 17.07
CA VAL A 57 14.70 -27.80 16.61
C VAL A 57 15.97 -28.48 16.08
N GLN A 58 16.85 -27.74 15.41
CA GLN A 58 18.11 -28.24 14.86
C GLN A 58 19.22 -28.40 15.92
N SER A 59 19.41 -27.39 16.77
CA SER A 59 20.50 -27.32 17.76
C SER A 59 20.17 -28.03 19.08
N LYS A 60 18.88 -28.09 19.42
CA LYS A 60 18.35 -28.42 20.75
C LYS A 60 18.90 -27.51 21.88
N ASP A 61 19.41 -26.33 21.53
CA ASP A 61 19.96 -25.36 22.48
C ASP A 61 18.83 -24.57 23.14
N ALA A 62 18.74 -24.66 24.47
CA ALA A 62 17.77 -23.91 25.27
C ALA A 62 17.90 -22.38 25.09
N GLY A 63 19.07 -21.87 24.70
CA GLY A 63 19.29 -20.46 24.41
C GLY A 63 18.46 -19.94 23.23
N ASP A 64 18.21 -20.77 22.21
CA ASP A 64 17.37 -20.39 21.07
C ASP A 64 15.89 -20.28 21.44
N TRP A 65 15.42 -21.15 22.34
CA TRP A 65 14.08 -21.01 22.93
C TRP A 65 13.94 -19.73 23.77
N GLY A 66 15.02 -19.33 24.46
CA GLY A 66 15.07 -18.05 25.18
C GLY A 66 14.84 -16.85 24.26
N LYS A 67 15.47 -16.82 23.08
CA LYS A 67 15.28 -15.75 22.08
C LYS A 67 13.82 -15.65 21.60
N TYR A 68 13.17 -16.80 21.39
CA TYR A 68 11.73 -16.84 21.07
C TYR A 68 10.89 -16.22 22.20
N ALA A 69 11.11 -16.64 23.44
CA ALA A 69 10.36 -16.15 24.59
C ALA A 69 10.57 -14.64 24.84
N ASP A 70 11.79 -14.15 24.63
CA ASP A 70 12.12 -12.72 24.75
C ASP A 70 11.39 -11.91 23.67
N ALA A 71 11.41 -12.37 22.41
CA ALA A 71 10.70 -11.72 21.32
C ALA A 71 9.19 -11.65 21.58
N GLU A 72 8.55 -12.74 22.02
CA GLU A 72 7.13 -12.75 22.39
C GLU A 72 6.82 -11.74 23.50
N THR A 73 7.73 -11.63 24.48
CA THR A 73 7.62 -10.68 25.59
C THR A 73 7.76 -9.24 25.12
N GLU A 74 8.67 -8.96 24.17
CA GLU A 74 8.84 -7.63 23.58
C GLU A 74 7.60 -7.20 22.80
N LEU A 75 7.03 -8.09 21.97
CA LEU A 75 5.79 -7.80 21.24
C LEU A 75 4.64 -7.50 22.21
N LEU A 76 4.47 -8.32 23.26
CA LEU A 76 3.48 -8.08 24.30
C LEU A 76 3.70 -6.75 25.03
N LYS A 77 4.97 -6.38 25.28
CA LYS A 77 5.29 -5.10 25.92
C LYS A 77 4.95 -3.91 25.04
N LYS A 78 5.11 -4.04 23.73
CA LYS A 78 4.79 -2.99 22.78
C LYS A 78 3.29 -2.79 22.61
N TYR A 79 2.55 -3.88 22.38
CA TYR A 79 1.14 -3.82 22.00
C TYR A 79 0.14 -3.95 23.16
N ARG A 80 0.57 -4.49 24.32
CA ARG A 80 -0.28 -4.62 25.52
C ARG A 80 -1.64 -5.27 25.20
N SER A 81 -2.74 -4.61 25.55
CA SER A 81 -4.11 -5.08 25.29
C SER A 81 -4.42 -5.24 23.81
N ASP A 82 -3.78 -4.46 22.94
CA ASP A 82 -4.06 -4.48 21.50
C ASP A 82 -3.57 -5.78 20.85
N LEU A 83 -2.71 -6.53 21.54
CA LEU A 83 -2.23 -7.85 21.12
C LEU A 83 -3.24 -8.99 21.41
N GLN A 84 -4.41 -8.68 21.97
CA GLN A 84 -5.39 -9.70 22.34
C GLN A 84 -5.81 -10.63 21.18
N PRO A 85 -6.00 -10.16 19.92
CA PRO A 85 -6.26 -11.07 18.81
C PRO A 85 -5.11 -12.07 18.56
N TYR A 86 -3.86 -11.65 18.74
CA TYR A 86 -2.68 -12.52 18.58
C TYR A 86 -2.62 -13.56 19.70
N ALA A 87 -2.83 -13.15 20.95
CA ALA A 87 -2.88 -14.07 22.09
C ALA A 87 -4.02 -15.11 21.94
N ASN A 88 -5.19 -14.67 21.48
CA ASN A 88 -6.36 -15.52 21.28
C ASN A 88 -6.17 -16.53 20.12
N ALA A 89 -5.36 -16.20 19.11
CA ALA A 89 -5.01 -17.14 18.05
C ALA A 89 -4.15 -18.32 18.55
N GLN A 90 -3.49 -18.16 19.71
CA GLN A 90 -2.69 -19.19 20.37
C GLN A 90 -1.69 -19.85 19.40
N LEU A 91 -1.00 -19.05 18.59
CA LEU A 91 -0.09 -19.55 17.56
C LEU A 91 1.07 -20.35 18.16
N TYR A 92 1.49 -20.04 19.38
CA TYR A 92 2.52 -20.79 20.12
C TYR A 92 2.19 -22.30 20.26
N LYS A 93 0.91 -22.69 20.24
CA LYS A 93 0.50 -24.11 20.30
C LYS A 93 0.90 -24.90 19.06
N TYR A 94 1.13 -24.25 17.92
CA TYR A 94 1.65 -24.91 16.72
C TYR A 94 3.09 -25.40 16.89
N PHE A 95 3.82 -24.85 17.87
CA PHE A 95 5.21 -25.17 18.15
C PHE A 95 5.38 -26.12 19.34
N ASP A 96 4.28 -26.51 20.01
CA ASP A 96 4.26 -27.66 20.92
C ASP A 96 4.05 -28.94 20.10
N PHE A 97 5.10 -29.38 19.40
CA PHE A 97 5.04 -30.50 18.44
C PHE A 97 4.58 -31.84 19.06
N ARG A 98 4.63 -31.96 20.39
CA ARG A 98 4.14 -33.14 21.11
C ARG A 98 2.62 -33.16 21.25
N ARG A 99 1.97 -31.99 21.21
CA ARG A 99 0.54 -31.84 21.51
C ARG A 99 -0.25 -31.18 20.39
N VAL A 100 0.42 -30.57 19.42
CA VAL A 100 -0.21 -29.75 18.37
C VAL A 100 -1.37 -30.45 17.66
N LEU A 101 -1.24 -31.76 17.38
CA LEU A 101 -2.26 -32.52 16.66
C LEU A 101 -3.62 -32.51 17.37
N GLY A 102 -3.63 -32.62 18.70
CA GLY A 102 -4.85 -32.49 19.51
C GLY A 102 -5.13 -31.04 19.92
N ALA A 103 -4.10 -30.26 20.25
CA ALA A 103 -4.25 -28.90 20.78
C ALA A 103 -4.79 -27.89 19.76
N LYS A 104 -4.65 -28.19 18.46
CA LYS A 104 -5.17 -27.41 17.34
C LYS A 104 -6.25 -28.16 16.54
N ASP A 105 -6.82 -29.21 17.13
CA ASP A 105 -7.91 -30.00 16.54
C ASP A 105 -7.62 -30.53 15.13
N ILE A 106 -6.34 -30.82 14.84
CA ILE A 106 -5.93 -31.43 13.56
C ILE A 106 -6.46 -32.86 13.48
N ILE A 107 -6.37 -33.55 14.61
CA ILE A 107 -6.89 -34.89 14.85
C ILE A 107 -7.76 -34.81 16.12
N PRO A 108 -9.01 -35.31 16.10
CA PRO A 108 -9.83 -35.38 17.30
C PRO A 108 -9.10 -36.13 18.43
N LEU A 109 -9.19 -35.60 19.66
CA LEU A 109 -8.54 -36.19 20.84
C LEU A 109 -8.88 -37.67 21.05
N GLU A 110 -10.14 -38.05 20.77
CA GLU A 110 -10.57 -39.45 20.85
C GLU A 110 -9.81 -40.35 19.87
N THR A 111 -9.62 -39.88 18.63
CA THR A 111 -8.84 -40.57 17.60
C THR A 111 -7.37 -40.63 17.97
N LEU A 112 -6.81 -39.53 18.50
CA LEU A 112 -5.42 -39.46 18.93
C LEU A 112 -5.13 -40.43 20.08
N ASN A 113 -6.01 -40.48 21.08
CA ASN A 113 -5.88 -41.37 22.25
C ASN A 113 -6.05 -42.85 21.89
N ALA A 114 -6.72 -43.16 20.78
CA ALA A 114 -6.88 -44.52 20.28
C ALA A 114 -5.67 -45.04 19.48
N MET A 115 -4.72 -44.16 19.13
CA MET A 115 -3.48 -44.55 18.43
C MET A 115 -2.57 -45.37 19.33
N LYS A 116 -1.87 -46.36 18.73
CA LYS A 116 -1.17 -47.41 19.47
C LYS A 116 0.21 -46.98 19.95
N SER A 117 0.80 -45.95 19.34
CA SER A 117 2.15 -45.51 19.64
C SER A 117 2.25 -43.99 19.81
N ALA A 118 3.19 -43.55 20.64
CA ALA A 118 3.51 -42.13 20.80
C ALA A 118 3.95 -41.49 19.47
N GLN A 119 4.56 -42.26 18.56
CA GLN A 119 4.99 -41.81 17.23
C GLN A 119 3.82 -41.48 16.31
N GLU A 120 2.68 -42.17 16.46
CA GLU A 120 1.44 -41.84 15.73
C GLU A 120 0.78 -40.57 16.31
N GLN A 121 0.93 -40.34 17.61
CA GLN A 121 0.31 -39.24 18.36
C GLN A 121 1.04 -37.89 18.23
N SER A 122 2.26 -37.86 17.69
CA SER A 122 3.06 -36.65 17.51
C SER A 122 3.60 -36.51 16.09
N LEU A 123 4.17 -35.35 15.79
CA LEU A 123 4.95 -35.15 14.57
C LEU A 123 6.33 -35.79 14.72
N SER A 124 6.87 -36.33 13.62
CA SER A 124 8.27 -36.73 13.51
C SER A 124 9.17 -35.51 13.26
N ASP A 125 10.48 -35.65 13.47
CA ASP A 125 11.44 -34.54 13.24
C ASP A 125 11.40 -34.06 11.77
N GLU A 126 11.21 -34.96 10.81
CA GLU A 126 11.09 -34.62 9.39
C GLU A 126 9.83 -33.77 9.12
N GLU A 127 8.69 -34.16 9.69
CA GLU A 127 7.44 -33.41 9.53
C GLU A 127 7.48 -32.06 10.26
N ILE A 128 8.16 -31.98 11.41
CA ILE A 128 8.41 -30.73 12.09
C ILE A 128 9.23 -29.80 11.19
N GLY A 129 10.31 -30.31 10.59
CA GLY A 129 11.15 -29.55 9.66
C GLY A 129 10.35 -29.03 8.46
N LEU A 130 9.61 -29.91 7.79
CA LEU A 130 8.75 -29.54 6.66
C LEU A 130 7.69 -28.51 7.06
N PHE A 131 7.06 -28.68 8.22
CA PHE A 131 6.03 -27.77 8.69
C PHE A 131 6.59 -26.37 8.93
N LEU A 132 7.74 -26.27 9.59
CA LEU A 132 8.38 -24.98 9.87
C LEU A 132 8.80 -24.27 8.58
N GLU A 133 9.39 -24.97 7.63
CA GLU A 133 9.80 -24.41 6.34
C GLU A 133 8.61 -23.91 5.51
N ASP A 134 7.54 -24.70 5.41
CA ASP A 134 6.34 -24.29 4.67
C ASP A 134 5.58 -23.16 5.38
N THR A 135 5.55 -23.16 6.72
CA THR A 135 5.00 -22.05 7.51
C THR A 135 5.79 -20.76 7.27
N LYS A 136 7.12 -20.82 7.32
CA LYS A 136 8.00 -19.69 7.03
C LYS A 136 7.78 -19.16 5.61
N ARG A 137 7.62 -20.05 4.62
CA ARG A 137 7.33 -19.67 3.24
C ARG A 137 5.97 -18.99 3.12
N SER A 138 4.94 -19.52 3.77
CA SER A 138 3.59 -18.93 3.82
C SER A 138 3.62 -17.50 4.37
N LEU A 139 4.26 -17.31 5.54
CA LEU A 139 4.40 -15.98 6.13
C LEU A 139 5.27 -15.03 5.30
N SER A 140 6.33 -15.54 4.66
CA SER A 140 7.18 -14.73 3.78
C SER A 140 6.39 -14.22 2.57
N ASN A 141 5.52 -15.06 2.01
CA ASN A 141 4.61 -14.66 0.94
C ASN A 141 3.57 -13.65 1.44
N ALA A 142 3.00 -13.87 2.63
CA ALA A 142 2.06 -12.93 3.23
C ALA A 142 2.71 -11.56 3.45
N LEU A 143 3.94 -11.52 3.99
CA LEU A 143 4.72 -10.30 4.17
C LEU A 143 5.03 -9.61 2.85
N TYR A 144 5.41 -10.38 1.82
CA TYR A 144 5.64 -9.85 0.47
C TYR A 144 4.38 -9.13 -0.06
N PHE A 145 3.20 -9.73 0.06
CA PHE A 145 1.95 -9.09 -0.37
C PHE A 145 1.54 -7.93 0.54
N LEU A 146 1.88 -7.96 1.83
CA LEU A 146 1.74 -6.79 2.69
C LEU A 146 2.59 -5.65 2.15
N TYR A 147 3.88 -5.86 1.86
CA TYR A 147 4.73 -4.82 1.25
C TYR A 147 4.26 -4.34 -0.12
N LEU A 148 3.65 -5.19 -0.94
CA LEU A 148 3.05 -4.76 -2.21
C LEU A 148 1.73 -3.99 -2.03
N SER A 149 1.00 -4.27 -0.95
CA SER A 149 -0.23 -3.55 -0.60
C SER A 149 0.02 -2.35 0.29
N ASP A 150 1.24 -2.21 0.80
CA ASP A 150 1.81 -0.99 1.36
C ASP A 150 1.90 0.01 0.22
N LYS A 151 0.78 0.71 0.01
CA LYS A 151 0.83 1.98 -0.69
C LYS A 151 1.71 2.85 0.20
N LYS A 152 3.03 2.90 -0.08
CA LYS A 152 3.88 4.04 0.31
C LYS A 152 2.99 5.25 0.15
N GLU A 153 2.68 5.92 1.27
CA GLU A 153 1.67 6.98 1.36
C GLU A 153 1.62 7.78 0.05
N ALA A 154 0.68 7.41 -0.80
CA ALA A 154 0.18 8.29 -1.83
C ALA A 154 -0.92 9.03 -1.09
N ASP A 155 -0.48 10.02 -0.31
CA ASP A 155 -1.25 10.94 0.51
C ASP A 155 -2.21 10.29 1.52
N GLU A 156 -2.30 10.90 2.71
CA GLU A 156 -3.38 10.60 3.65
C GLU A 156 -4.73 10.61 2.91
N PRO A 157 -5.72 9.78 3.30
CA PRO A 157 -7.06 9.97 2.80
C PRO A 157 -7.50 11.39 3.18
N ILE A 158 -7.65 12.25 2.16
CA ILE A 158 -8.29 13.55 2.30
C ILE A 158 -9.58 13.33 3.09
N THR A 159 -9.60 13.81 4.32
CA THR A 159 -10.82 13.86 5.12
C THR A 159 -11.70 14.89 4.44
N LEU A 160 -12.64 14.42 3.61
CA LEU A 160 -13.66 15.23 2.94
C LEU A 160 -14.70 15.80 3.93
N ASN A 161 -14.27 16.35 5.06
CA ASN A 161 -15.16 16.93 6.05
C ASN A 161 -14.70 18.28 6.60
N ASP A 162 -13.64 18.88 6.07
CA ASP A 162 -13.55 20.33 6.18
C ASP A 162 -14.53 20.91 5.18
N SER A 163 -15.60 21.48 5.73
CA SER A 163 -16.39 22.46 5.02
C SER A 163 -15.41 23.56 4.64
N ILE A 164 -14.84 23.49 3.43
CA ILE A 164 -14.12 24.62 2.85
C ILE A 164 -15.17 25.71 2.85
N ALA A 165 -15.05 26.64 3.81
CA ALA A 165 -15.74 27.90 3.71
C ALA A 165 -15.28 28.44 2.36
N VAL A 166 -16.18 28.37 1.38
CA VAL A 166 -16.02 29.12 0.15
C VAL A 166 -16.12 30.56 0.61
N THR A 167 -15.01 31.11 1.10
CA THR A 167 -14.77 32.52 0.98
C THR A 167 -14.94 32.76 -0.50
N ASP A 168 -15.85 33.67 -0.85
CA ASP A 168 -15.98 34.22 -2.20
C ASP A 168 -14.61 34.80 -2.60
N GLU A 169 -13.63 33.95 -2.92
CA GLU A 169 -12.50 34.30 -3.76
C GLU A 169 -13.17 34.65 -5.06
N THR A 170 -13.27 35.95 -5.29
CA THR A 170 -14.15 36.52 -6.29
C THR A 170 -14.00 35.76 -7.60
N ASP A 171 -15.10 35.18 -8.09
CA ASP A 171 -15.28 34.47 -9.37
C ASP A 171 -14.65 35.20 -10.60
N LYS A 172 -14.23 36.46 -10.41
CA LYS A 172 -13.49 37.31 -11.34
C LYS A 172 -12.05 36.85 -11.63
N ASP A 173 -11.42 36.06 -10.75
CA ASP A 173 -10.03 35.65 -10.93
C ASP A 173 -9.84 34.31 -11.66
N ILE A 174 -10.87 33.47 -11.76
CA ILE A 174 -10.81 32.22 -12.52
C ILE A 174 -11.02 32.52 -14.01
N THR A 175 -9.94 32.92 -14.68
CA THR A 175 -9.97 33.16 -16.13
C THR A 175 -9.84 31.84 -16.91
N LYS A 176 -10.46 31.76 -18.09
CA LYS A 176 -10.25 30.65 -19.04
C LYS A 176 -8.77 30.41 -19.37
N ALA A 177 -7.96 31.45 -19.28
CA ALA A 177 -6.53 31.41 -19.55
C ALA A 177 -5.77 30.67 -18.43
N ARG A 178 -6.11 30.95 -17.16
CA ARG A 178 -5.60 30.23 -15.97
C ARG A 178 -6.07 28.77 -15.97
N GLN A 179 -7.34 28.52 -16.28
CA GLN A 179 -7.87 27.15 -16.42
C GLN A 179 -7.12 26.35 -17.49
N LEU A 180 -6.87 26.96 -18.66
CA LEU A 180 -6.13 26.32 -19.73
C LEU A 180 -4.68 26.02 -19.34
N LEU A 181 -4.04 26.94 -18.60
CA LEU A 181 -2.69 26.77 -18.08
C LEU A 181 -2.63 25.64 -17.04
N ALA A 182 -3.60 25.57 -16.13
CA ALA A 182 -3.71 24.47 -15.17
C ALA A 182 -3.88 23.11 -15.88
N ILE A 183 -4.76 23.02 -16.88
CA ILE A 183 -4.93 21.79 -17.67
C ILE A 183 -3.63 21.42 -18.41
N TYR A 184 -2.92 22.40 -18.98
CA TYR A 184 -1.63 22.15 -19.65
C TYR A 184 -0.60 21.54 -18.68
N TYR A 185 -0.39 22.14 -17.51
CA TYR A 185 0.56 21.62 -16.53
C TYR A 185 0.13 20.28 -15.94
N PHE A 186 -1.16 20.05 -15.73
CA PHE A 186 -1.68 18.76 -15.30
C PHE A 186 -1.36 17.66 -16.32
N LEU A 187 -1.71 17.87 -17.60
CA LEU A 187 -1.45 16.88 -18.65
C LEU A 187 0.05 16.63 -18.85
N LYS A 188 0.86 17.68 -18.79
CA LYS A 188 2.31 17.59 -18.98
C LYS A 188 3.00 16.89 -17.80
N ALA A 189 2.70 17.31 -16.57
CA ALA A 189 3.39 16.84 -15.38
C ALA A 189 2.90 15.48 -14.88
N SER A 190 1.61 15.19 -15.03
CA SER A 190 1.01 13.94 -14.51
C SER A 190 0.95 12.82 -15.55
N LEU A 191 0.81 13.16 -16.85
CA LEU A 191 0.64 12.16 -17.92
C LEU A 191 1.77 12.16 -18.95
N GLY A 192 2.76 13.07 -18.84
CA GLY A 192 3.84 13.19 -19.81
C GLY A 192 3.38 13.60 -21.20
N ILE A 193 2.17 14.15 -21.33
CA ILE A 193 1.59 14.51 -22.63
C ILE A 193 2.13 15.88 -23.04
N GLU A 194 3.00 15.88 -24.04
CA GLU A 194 3.52 17.10 -24.66
C GLU A 194 2.88 17.30 -26.04
N GLY A 195 2.19 18.42 -26.23
CA GLY A 195 1.65 18.81 -27.53
C GLY A 195 2.76 19.31 -28.45
N ARG A 196 3.63 18.41 -28.96
CA ARG A 196 4.71 18.79 -29.88
C ARG A 196 4.34 18.68 -31.36
N ASP A 197 3.38 17.82 -31.71
CA ASP A 197 2.90 17.65 -33.09
C ASP A 197 1.45 18.13 -33.28
N SER A 198 1.11 18.58 -34.48
CA SER A 198 -0.21 19.18 -34.83
C SER A 198 -1.40 18.23 -34.57
N ASN A 199 -1.19 16.92 -34.73
CA ASN A 199 -2.18 15.89 -34.43
C ASN A 199 -2.40 15.72 -32.92
N SER A 200 -1.34 15.74 -32.11
CA SER A 200 -1.42 15.68 -30.65
C SER A 200 -2.13 16.93 -30.09
N SER A 201 -1.81 18.11 -30.62
CA SER A 201 -2.42 19.38 -30.22
C SER A 201 -3.93 19.45 -30.51
N SER A 202 -4.38 18.84 -31.60
CA SER A 202 -5.81 18.78 -31.96
C SER A 202 -6.59 17.86 -31.00
N CYS A 203 -6.02 16.71 -30.64
CA CYS A 203 -6.61 15.79 -29.66
C CYS A 203 -6.69 16.42 -28.27
N ILE A 204 -5.62 17.10 -27.84
CA ILE A 204 -5.60 17.77 -26.54
C ILE A 204 -6.60 18.94 -26.53
N ALA A 205 -6.65 19.75 -27.57
CA ALA A 205 -7.62 20.84 -27.66
C ALA A 205 -9.07 20.34 -27.62
N ARG A 206 -9.39 19.21 -28.27
CA ARG A 206 -10.72 18.55 -28.16
C ARG A 206 -11.02 18.11 -26.73
N PHE A 207 -10.04 17.54 -26.04
CA PHE A 207 -10.18 17.13 -24.65
C PHE A 207 -10.40 18.33 -23.73
N VAL A 208 -9.66 19.42 -23.94
CA VAL A 208 -9.84 20.66 -23.17
C VAL A 208 -11.21 21.29 -23.43
N HIS A 209 -11.72 21.24 -24.67
CA HIS A 209 -13.09 21.66 -24.97
C HIS A 209 -14.14 20.87 -24.19
N LEU A 210 -13.94 19.55 -24.05
CA LEU A 210 -14.78 18.69 -23.23
C LEU A 210 -14.75 19.13 -21.76
N LEU A 211 -13.55 19.31 -21.19
CA LEU A 211 -13.38 19.69 -19.78
C LEU A 211 -13.94 21.08 -19.45
N THR A 212 -13.87 22.01 -20.40
CA THR A 212 -14.31 23.40 -20.21
C THR A 212 -15.74 23.67 -20.68
N GLY A 213 -16.43 22.66 -21.24
CA GLY A 213 -17.77 22.82 -21.81
C GLY A 213 -17.85 23.81 -22.98
N THR A 214 -16.72 24.13 -23.62
CA THR A 214 -16.67 25.13 -24.70
C THR A 214 -16.95 24.48 -26.05
N LYS A 215 -17.94 25.00 -26.77
CA LYS A 215 -18.31 24.49 -28.11
C LYS A 215 -17.36 25.04 -29.18
N PHE A 216 -17.12 24.25 -30.23
CA PHE A 216 -16.40 24.66 -31.44
C PHE A 216 -17.00 23.99 -32.67
N THR A 217 -16.84 24.59 -33.84
CA THR A 217 -17.29 24.03 -35.13
C THR A 217 -16.15 23.31 -35.85
N THR A 218 -14.97 23.94 -35.87
CA THR A 218 -13.75 23.41 -36.48
C THR A 218 -12.59 23.61 -35.53
N ILE A 219 -11.85 22.54 -35.21
CA ILE A 219 -10.81 22.56 -34.16
C ILE A 219 -9.69 23.56 -34.50
N GLN A 220 -9.31 23.69 -35.78
CA GLN A 220 -8.26 24.59 -36.24
C GLN A 220 -8.59 26.08 -36.00
N ASN A 221 -9.88 26.42 -35.91
CA ASN A 221 -10.34 27.79 -35.68
C ASN A 221 -10.58 28.11 -34.20
N SER A 222 -10.50 27.10 -33.32
CA SER A 222 -10.75 27.28 -31.90
C SER A 222 -9.70 28.16 -31.22
N ASP A 223 -10.17 29.07 -30.36
CA ASP A 223 -9.31 29.87 -29.48
C ASP A 223 -8.50 29.01 -28.51
N ILE A 224 -9.06 27.88 -28.04
CA ILE A 224 -8.35 26.94 -27.18
C ILE A 224 -7.22 26.28 -27.95
N TYR A 225 -7.49 25.83 -29.18
CA TYR A 225 -6.46 25.21 -30.04
C TYR A 225 -5.31 26.19 -30.33
N LYS A 226 -5.62 27.44 -30.71
CA LYS A 226 -4.62 28.48 -30.99
C LYS A 226 -3.79 28.83 -29.75
N LYS A 227 -4.42 28.95 -28.58
CA LYS A 227 -3.72 29.23 -27.32
C LYS A 227 -2.87 28.04 -26.88
N TYR A 228 -3.36 26.82 -27.06
CA TYR A 228 -2.65 25.61 -26.66
C TYR A 228 -1.36 25.40 -27.46
N LEU A 229 -1.37 25.71 -28.77
CA LEU A 229 -0.17 25.69 -29.61
C LEU A 229 0.94 26.63 -29.12
N GLN A 230 0.58 27.66 -28.36
CA GLN A 230 1.51 28.65 -27.84
C GLN A 230 1.85 28.42 -26.37
N MET A 231 1.32 27.37 -25.72
CA MET A 231 1.59 27.10 -24.31
C MET A 231 3.05 26.72 -24.04
N PRO A 232 3.62 27.13 -22.89
CA PRO A 232 3.02 28.02 -21.88
C PRO A 232 3.04 29.52 -22.28
N ASN A 233 3.78 29.86 -23.34
CA ASN A 233 4.11 31.22 -23.78
C ASN A 233 3.02 31.97 -24.59
N TYR A 234 1.74 31.68 -24.37
CA TYR A 234 0.67 32.40 -25.08
C TYR A 234 0.52 33.86 -24.60
N LYS A 235 1.17 34.20 -23.47
CA LYS A 235 1.44 35.56 -22.98
C LYS A 235 2.92 35.64 -22.61
N THR A 236 3.62 36.67 -23.06
CA THR A 236 5.08 36.83 -22.91
C THR A 236 5.48 37.90 -21.88
N ASP A 237 4.55 38.34 -21.05
CA ASP A 237 4.71 39.43 -20.07
C ASP A 237 4.53 38.94 -18.63
N GLY A 238 4.67 39.85 -17.65
CA GLY A 238 4.54 39.55 -16.22
C GLY A 238 3.21 38.88 -15.83
N LYS A 239 2.19 38.91 -16.70
CA LYS A 239 0.91 38.20 -16.49
C LYS A 239 1.06 36.67 -16.52
N LEU A 240 2.04 36.12 -17.25
CA LEU A 240 2.31 34.69 -17.19
C LEU A 240 2.76 34.29 -15.78
N ILE A 241 3.62 35.09 -15.14
CA ILE A 241 4.09 34.86 -13.77
C ILE A 241 2.91 34.93 -12.78
N GLU A 242 2.03 35.91 -12.94
CA GLU A 242 0.82 36.04 -12.12
C GLU A 242 -0.13 34.85 -12.31
N ASP A 243 -0.36 34.41 -13.55
CA ASP A 243 -1.20 33.25 -13.86
C ASP A 243 -0.58 31.94 -13.31
N LEU A 244 0.75 31.78 -13.37
CA LEU A 244 1.47 30.64 -12.80
C LEU A 244 1.43 30.63 -11.26
N LYS A 245 1.68 31.78 -10.61
CA LYS A 245 1.56 31.93 -9.15
C LYS A 245 0.13 31.63 -8.68
N PHE A 246 -0.88 31.99 -9.48
CA PHE A 246 -2.28 31.70 -9.17
C PHE A 246 -2.61 30.21 -9.24
N ILE A 247 -2.15 29.48 -10.26
CA ILE A 247 -2.50 28.05 -10.38
C ILE A 247 -1.68 27.16 -9.44
N ARG A 248 -0.49 27.62 -8.99
CA ARG A 248 0.45 26.84 -8.19
C ARG A 248 -0.15 26.20 -6.93
N PRO A 249 -0.94 26.91 -6.07
CA PRO A 249 -1.50 26.33 -4.85
C PRO A 249 -2.35 25.09 -5.12
N TYR A 250 -3.17 25.09 -6.18
CA TYR A 250 -3.97 23.93 -6.55
C TYR A 250 -3.14 22.67 -6.84
N PHE A 251 -1.90 22.81 -7.31
CA PHE A 251 -1.00 21.67 -7.51
C PHE A 251 -0.36 21.20 -6.21
N ILE A 252 -0.14 22.11 -5.25
CA ILE A 252 0.38 21.77 -3.91
C ILE A 252 -0.69 21.01 -3.14
N ASP A 253 -1.92 21.53 -3.12
CA ASP A 253 -3.04 20.95 -2.39
C ASP A 253 -3.43 19.56 -2.91
N LEU A 254 -3.12 19.27 -4.19
CA LEU A 254 -3.33 17.97 -4.83
C LEU A 254 -2.11 17.04 -4.76
N GLY A 255 -1.02 17.41 -4.07
CA GLY A 255 0.18 16.58 -3.97
C GLY A 255 0.95 16.40 -5.29
N LEU A 256 0.72 17.27 -6.29
CA LEU A 256 1.31 17.15 -7.63
C LEU A 256 2.71 17.76 -7.71
N GLU A 257 3.68 17.19 -6.96
CA GLU A 257 5.05 17.73 -6.81
C GLU A 257 5.77 17.99 -8.15
N SER A 258 5.63 17.07 -9.11
CA SER A 258 6.17 17.22 -10.47
C SER A 258 5.62 18.48 -11.16
N GLY A 259 4.34 18.75 -11.00
CA GLY A 259 3.67 19.93 -11.54
C GLY A 259 4.12 21.21 -10.86
N VAL A 260 4.24 21.20 -9.51
CA VAL A 260 4.76 22.33 -8.74
C VAL A 260 6.17 22.70 -9.20
N LYS A 261 7.05 21.71 -9.35
CA LYS A 261 8.42 21.93 -9.83
C LYS A 261 8.44 22.53 -11.24
N MET A 262 7.64 22.00 -12.17
CA MET A 262 7.56 22.54 -13.54
C MET A 262 7.02 23.98 -13.58
N ILE A 263 6.07 24.32 -12.71
CA ILE A 263 5.54 25.68 -12.58
C ILE A 263 6.62 26.61 -12.02
N ASP A 264 7.34 26.17 -10.98
CA ASP A 264 8.41 26.97 -10.36
C ASP A 264 9.57 27.23 -11.34
N GLU A 265 9.99 26.22 -12.09
CA GLU A 265 11.00 26.37 -13.14
C GLU A 265 10.57 27.37 -14.22
N GLU A 266 9.31 27.32 -14.63
CA GLU A 266 8.76 28.25 -15.60
C GLU A 266 8.66 29.68 -15.06
N ILE A 267 8.22 29.87 -13.81
CA ILE A 267 8.21 31.18 -13.15
C ILE A 267 9.63 31.78 -13.16
N GLN A 268 10.63 30.97 -12.80
CA GLN A 268 12.03 31.43 -12.80
C GLN A 268 12.54 31.77 -14.19
N ARG A 269 12.15 31.01 -15.22
CA ARG A 269 12.47 31.30 -16.62
C ARG A 269 11.82 32.63 -17.05
N ALA A 270 10.52 32.80 -16.82
CA ALA A 270 9.78 34.00 -17.19
C ALA A 270 10.34 35.25 -16.49
N ILE A 271 10.70 35.18 -15.20
CA ILE A 271 11.34 36.29 -14.48
C ILE A 271 12.69 36.67 -15.11
N LYS A 272 13.49 35.69 -15.56
CA LYS A 272 14.79 35.95 -16.21
C LYS A 272 14.64 36.63 -17.57
N GLU A 273 13.53 36.37 -18.28
CA GLU A 273 13.24 36.94 -19.60
C GLU A 273 12.68 38.38 -19.52
N LEU A 274 12.17 38.81 -18.35
CA LEU A 274 11.69 40.18 -18.16
C LEU A 274 12.80 41.25 -18.23
N PRO A 275 12.46 42.51 -18.62
CA PRO A 275 13.36 43.66 -18.51
C PRO A 275 13.86 43.85 -17.07
N PHE A 276 15.13 44.26 -16.91
CA PHE A 276 15.79 44.36 -15.60
C PHE A 276 15.00 45.15 -14.54
N ASN A 277 14.31 46.21 -14.95
CA ASN A 277 13.52 47.06 -14.07
C ASN A 277 12.27 46.37 -13.52
N GLU A 278 11.70 45.42 -14.27
CA GLU A 278 10.47 44.70 -13.90
C GLU A 278 10.75 43.47 -13.03
N ARG A 279 11.97 42.91 -13.10
CA ARG A 279 12.39 41.77 -12.27
C ARG A 279 12.29 42.06 -10.77
N LYS A 280 12.45 43.33 -10.37
CA LYS A 280 12.37 43.75 -8.97
C LYS A 280 11.00 43.49 -8.34
N LYS A 281 9.91 43.45 -9.13
CA LYS A 281 8.55 43.17 -8.65
C LYS A 281 8.37 41.70 -8.20
N TYR A 282 9.26 40.80 -8.64
CA TYR A 282 9.14 39.36 -8.42
C TYR A 282 10.33 38.78 -7.64
N LYS A 283 11.16 39.65 -7.02
CA LYS A 283 12.14 39.25 -6.02
C LYS A 283 11.45 39.16 -4.67
N ASP A 284 10.92 37.99 -4.37
CA ASP A 284 10.62 37.55 -3.01
C ASP A 284 11.73 36.59 -2.57
#